data_AF-A0A1I2IAE4-F1
#
_entry.id   AF-A0A1I2IAE4-F1
#
_cell.length_a   1.000
_cell.length_b   1.000
_cell.length_c   1.000
_cell.angle_alpha   90.00
_cell.angle_beta   90.00
_cell.angle_gamma   90.00
#
_symmetry.space_group_name_H-M   'P 1'
#
loop_
_entity.id
_entity.type
_entity.pdbx_description
1 polymer ?
#
loop_
_entity_poly.entity_id
_entity_poly.type
_entity_poly.pdbx_seq_one_letter_code
_entity_poly.pdbx_strand_id
1 'polypeptide(L)'
;MIIDVTYGEGWDAASRTVLGPMNRQRATARDAAGEPYAVVLREEGRPQPVAVLHIAWAHGYFGVWAYDDRGRRTREFDLRRLEPERLFLRHVARWRYDTADLPEFAAQAGRVRVDLYPDGRGRKVSEPQGSGGGSLHTMADMPEEQRWIPVSEFGAWEWTLALVTDGQFPHALREAPETNPTPLAIAFAAANWQPPTPLRPRHLDKMFTPGTRFSPPYDGDAGPYVVQRIIDAEPLRLPTGHVIACDPHWITPGKPFTVAVPPGDYPTQITTAAYASAYEDTPVHIEDYTAARVLISEKPTVAWELALRPGEDPRTLRDGEFYGFGVDSGTGCFVDAVAATRLVGRENTLAQDAGPDGILVRRDPESGGNLIAYPSGMGDGTYPVWIGRDADGEITCLVADMLIMSHQELLND
;
A
#
# COMPACT_ATOMS: atom_id res chain seq x y z
N MET A 1 18.52 27.85 -20.89
CA MET A 1 17.28 27.73 -20.08
C MET A 1 17.53 28.23 -18.66
N ILE A 2 16.88 29.33 -18.27
CA ILE A 2 16.77 29.76 -16.87
C ILE A 2 15.49 29.11 -16.32
N ILE A 3 15.57 28.49 -15.15
CA ILE A 3 14.42 27.89 -14.47
C ILE A 3 14.07 28.72 -13.24
N ASP A 4 12.85 29.23 -13.22
CA ASP A 4 12.24 29.86 -12.06
C ASP A 4 11.75 28.78 -11.06
N VAL A 5 12.10 28.98 -9.80
CA VAL A 5 11.72 28.12 -8.66
C VAL A 5 10.67 28.83 -7.83
N THR A 6 9.55 28.16 -7.58
CA THR A 6 8.53 28.62 -6.63
C THR A 6 8.21 27.54 -5.60
N TYR A 7 7.93 27.96 -4.37
CA TYR A 7 7.56 27.06 -3.27
C TYR A 7 6.10 27.26 -2.88
N GLY A 8 5.46 26.17 -2.46
CA GLY A 8 4.10 26.20 -1.92
C GLY A 8 3.81 25.03 -1.00
N GLU A 9 2.66 25.06 -0.35
CA GLU A 9 2.14 23.91 0.41
C GLU A 9 1.72 22.77 -0.52
N GLY A 10 1.36 23.09 -1.76
CA GLY A 10 1.00 22.13 -2.79
C GLY A 10 0.98 22.70 -4.20
N TRP A 11 0.53 21.87 -5.15
CA TRP A 11 0.39 22.21 -6.55
C TRP A 11 -0.92 21.65 -7.11
N ASP A 12 -1.78 22.51 -7.63
CA ASP A 12 -2.98 22.07 -8.34
C ASP A 12 -2.69 21.91 -9.83
N ALA A 13 -2.64 20.66 -10.29
CA ALA A 13 -2.40 20.35 -11.70
C ALA A 13 -3.55 20.77 -12.62
N ALA A 14 -4.79 20.85 -12.11
CA ALA A 14 -5.94 21.23 -12.91
C ALA A 14 -5.94 22.73 -13.21
N SER A 15 -5.80 23.57 -12.18
CA SER A 15 -5.72 25.04 -12.34
C SER A 15 -4.32 25.54 -12.69
N ARG A 16 -3.27 24.70 -12.55
CA ARG A 16 -1.85 25.03 -12.77
C ARG A 16 -1.34 26.12 -11.84
N THR A 17 -1.79 26.07 -10.59
CA THR A 17 -1.47 27.06 -9.56
C THR A 17 -0.71 26.46 -8.39
N VAL A 18 0.19 27.27 -7.82
CA VAL A 18 0.87 26.95 -6.57
C VAL A 18 -0.13 27.21 -5.44
N LEU A 19 -0.38 26.20 -4.60
CA LEU A 19 -1.24 26.33 -3.43
C LEU A 19 -0.41 26.73 -2.22
N GLY A 20 -0.95 27.64 -1.40
CA GLY A 20 -0.23 28.22 -0.27
C GLY A 20 1.19 28.68 -0.62
N PRO A 21 1.38 29.62 -1.59
CA PRO A 21 2.71 30.10 -1.96
C PRO A 21 3.51 30.56 -0.73
N MET A 22 4.81 30.23 -0.71
CA MET A 22 5.68 30.55 0.40
C MET A 22 7.05 31.05 -0.07
N ASN A 23 7.69 31.87 0.75
CA ASN A 23 9.06 32.31 0.51
C ASN A 23 10.07 31.20 0.84
N ARG A 24 11.32 31.39 0.39
CA ARG A 24 12.41 30.44 0.59
C ARG A 24 12.63 30.12 2.07
N GLN A 25 12.58 31.11 2.95
CA GLN A 25 12.79 30.92 4.39
C GLN A 25 11.77 29.94 5.00
N ARG A 26 10.48 30.12 4.67
CA ARG A 26 9.42 29.22 5.14
C ARG A 26 9.56 27.82 4.54
N ALA A 27 9.89 27.72 3.25
CA ALA A 27 10.15 26.43 2.59
C ALA A 27 11.33 25.68 3.23
N THR A 28 12.45 26.35 3.50
CA THR A 28 13.60 25.78 4.22
C THR A 28 13.24 25.32 5.62
N ALA A 29 12.41 26.09 6.35
CA ALA A 29 11.95 25.68 7.67
C ALA A 29 11.08 24.41 7.63
N ARG A 30 10.18 24.30 6.65
CA ARG A 30 9.36 23.09 6.44
C ARG A 30 10.21 21.88 6.05
N ASP A 31 11.17 22.08 5.15
CA ASP A 31 12.12 21.05 4.74
C ASP A 31 12.90 20.49 5.94
N ALA A 32 13.45 21.37 6.78
CA ALA A 32 14.18 21.01 8.00
C ALA A 32 13.28 20.31 9.04
N ALA A 33 12.01 20.71 9.15
CA ALA A 33 11.01 20.07 10.01
C ALA A 33 10.47 18.74 9.44
N GLY A 34 10.77 18.44 8.17
CA GLY A 34 10.25 17.30 7.43
C GLY A 34 8.77 17.38 7.09
N GLU A 35 8.19 18.58 7.14
CA GLU A 35 6.80 18.86 6.79
C GLU A 35 6.59 18.80 5.27
N PRO A 36 5.38 18.44 4.80
CA PRO A 36 5.08 18.44 3.37
C PRO A 36 5.17 19.83 2.74
N TYR A 37 5.77 19.92 1.54
CA TYR A 37 5.76 21.10 0.67
C TYR A 37 5.97 20.72 -0.80
N ALA A 38 5.68 21.66 -1.70
CA ALA A 38 5.89 21.52 -3.13
C ALA A 38 6.92 22.52 -3.67
N VAL A 39 7.67 22.11 -4.69
CA VAL A 39 8.56 22.96 -5.49
C VAL A 39 8.08 22.90 -6.93
N VAL A 40 7.91 24.06 -7.57
CA VAL A 40 7.48 24.14 -8.96
C VAL A 40 8.61 24.77 -9.77
N LEU A 41 9.07 24.04 -10.79
CA LEU A 41 10.17 24.44 -11.66
C LEU A 41 9.59 24.86 -13.02
N ARG A 42 9.75 26.13 -13.39
CA ARG A 42 9.22 26.70 -14.63
C ARG A 42 10.34 27.26 -15.48
N GLU A 43 10.34 26.95 -16.77
CA GLU A 43 11.23 27.63 -17.71
C GLU A 43 10.76 29.07 -17.93
N GLU A 44 11.68 30.02 -17.98
CA GLU A 44 11.39 31.43 -18.23
C GLU A 44 10.60 31.59 -19.55
N GLY A 45 9.43 32.23 -19.48
CA GLY A 45 8.52 32.39 -20.63
C GLY A 45 7.60 31.19 -20.91
N ARG A 46 7.78 30.06 -20.22
CA ARG A 46 6.89 28.89 -20.34
C ARG A 46 5.73 28.98 -19.34
N PRO A 47 4.46 28.91 -19.78
CA PRO A 47 3.31 29.03 -18.90
C PRO A 47 3.06 27.78 -18.03
N GLN A 48 3.61 26.63 -18.43
CA GLN A 48 3.49 25.36 -17.72
C GLN A 48 4.79 25.04 -16.99
N PRO A 49 4.75 24.34 -15.85
CA PRO A 49 5.97 23.84 -15.24
C PRO A 49 6.70 22.88 -16.18
N VAL A 50 8.01 22.77 -15.99
CA VAL A 50 8.82 21.66 -16.52
C VAL A 50 8.70 20.47 -15.57
N ALA A 51 8.78 20.75 -14.26
CA ALA A 51 8.63 19.77 -13.21
C ALA A 51 7.90 20.33 -11.98
N VAL A 52 7.24 19.45 -11.24
CA VAL A 52 6.70 19.70 -9.90
C VAL A 52 7.24 18.63 -8.96
N LEU A 53 7.80 19.07 -7.84
CA LEU A 53 8.37 18.23 -6.79
C LEU A 53 7.43 18.26 -5.59
N HIS A 54 7.19 17.10 -4.99
CA HIS A 54 6.42 16.95 -3.76
C HIS A 54 7.31 16.28 -2.71
N ILE A 55 7.62 16.99 -1.63
CA ILE A 55 8.58 16.53 -0.62
C ILE A 55 7.88 16.40 0.72
N ALA A 56 8.05 15.24 1.38
CA ALA A 56 7.57 14.99 2.73
C ALA A 56 8.57 14.08 3.47
N TRP A 57 9.61 14.68 4.06
CA TRP A 57 10.72 13.92 4.65
C TRP A 57 10.34 13.09 5.87
N ALA A 58 9.32 13.51 6.64
CA ALA A 58 8.77 12.70 7.73
C ALA A 58 8.15 11.38 7.24
N HIS A 59 7.72 11.34 5.98
CA HIS A 59 7.21 10.14 5.31
C HIS A 59 8.28 9.46 4.42
N GLY A 60 9.50 9.99 4.40
CA GLY A 60 10.57 9.53 3.52
C GLY A 60 10.22 9.64 2.03
N TYR A 61 9.39 10.61 1.63
CA TYR A 61 8.87 10.71 0.26
C TYR A 61 9.44 11.91 -0.51
N PHE A 62 9.80 11.67 -1.77
CA PHE A 62 10.15 12.67 -2.76
C PHE A 62 9.52 12.29 -4.12
N GLY A 63 8.48 13.01 -4.53
CA GLY A 63 7.79 12.80 -5.80
C GLY A 63 8.23 13.80 -6.86
N VAL A 64 8.35 13.37 -8.11
CA VAL A 64 8.62 14.25 -9.26
C VAL A 64 7.61 14.00 -10.37
N TRP A 65 6.97 15.06 -10.84
CA TRP A 65 6.11 15.05 -12.02
C TRP A 65 6.72 15.88 -13.14
N ALA A 66 6.82 15.31 -14.34
CA ALA A 66 7.23 16.02 -15.56
C ALA A 66 6.01 16.46 -16.37
N TYR A 67 6.12 17.62 -17.03
CA TYR A 67 5.02 18.21 -17.81
C TYR A 67 5.42 18.49 -19.26
N ASP A 68 4.50 18.26 -20.20
CA ASP A 68 4.66 18.68 -21.59
C ASP A 68 4.27 20.16 -21.81
N ASP A 69 4.43 20.66 -23.03
CA ASP A 69 4.14 22.05 -23.38
C ASP A 69 2.66 22.42 -23.27
N ARG A 70 1.77 21.41 -23.23
CA ARG A 70 0.34 21.57 -22.99
C ARG A 70 -0.01 21.55 -21.51
N GLY A 71 0.94 21.23 -20.63
CA GLY A 71 0.74 21.13 -19.19
C GLY A 71 0.17 19.79 -18.76
N ARG A 72 0.30 18.74 -19.58
CA ARG A 72 -0.06 17.36 -19.20
C ARG A 72 1.12 16.68 -18.51
N ARG A 73 0.85 15.93 -17.45
CA ARG A 73 1.81 15.06 -16.77
C ARG A 73 2.23 13.92 -17.69
N THR A 74 3.53 13.82 -17.96
CA THR A 74 4.10 12.81 -18.87
C THR A 74 4.97 11.79 -18.17
N ARG A 75 5.53 12.13 -17.01
CA ARG A 75 6.34 11.22 -16.20
C ARG A 75 6.08 11.41 -14.71
N GLU A 76 6.14 10.31 -14.00
CA GLU A 76 6.17 10.25 -12.54
C GLU A 76 7.47 9.58 -12.11
N PHE A 77 8.11 10.11 -11.08
CA PHE A 77 9.14 9.43 -10.30
C PHE A 77 8.72 9.45 -8.84
N ASP A 78 8.70 8.28 -8.22
CA ASP A 78 8.46 8.08 -6.79
C ASP A 78 9.77 7.64 -6.16
N LEU A 79 10.34 8.51 -5.33
CA LEU A 79 11.61 8.30 -4.65
C LEU A 79 11.36 8.19 -3.14
N ARG A 80 12.01 7.21 -2.50
CA ARG A 80 11.89 6.91 -1.08
C ARG A 80 13.21 7.07 -0.37
N ARG A 81 13.26 7.88 0.69
CA ARG A 81 14.42 8.01 1.57
C ARG A 81 14.49 6.80 2.50
N LEU A 82 15.01 5.70 1.98
CA LEU A 82 15.23 4.46 2.76
C LEU A 82 16.50 4.54 3.61
N GLU A 83 17.49 5.29 3.12
CA GLU A 83 18.75 5.61 3.80
C GLU A 83 18.91 7.12 4.01
N PRO A 84 19.70 7.59 4.99
CA PRO A 84 19.84 9.02 5.27
C PRO A 84 20.35 9.86 4.09
N GLU A 85 21.30 9.32 3.32
CA GLU A 85 22.01 10.05 2.26
C GLU A 85 21.52 9.71 0.84
N ARG A 86 20.60 8.73 0.70
CA ARG A 86 20.17 8.23 -0.61
C ARG A 86 18.66 7.99 -0.69
N LEU A 87 18.11 8.35 -1.83
CA LEU A 87 16.76 8.08 -2.28
C LEU A 87 16.73 6.82 -3.15
N PHE A 88 15.85 5.89 -2.84
CA PHE A 88 15.55 4.73 -3.66
C PHE A 88 14.45 5.07 -4.66
N LEU A 89 14.68 4.80 -5.94
CA LEU A 89 13.68 4.94 -7.00
C LEU A 89 12.68 3.78 -6.90
N ARG A 90 11.53 4.03 -6.29
CA ARG A 90 10.50 3.00 -6.05
C ARG A 90 9.63 2.77 -7.28
N HIS A 91 9.25 3.84 -7.98
CA HIS A 91 8.35 3.75 -9.12
C HIS A 91 8.67 4.81 -10.18
N VAL A 92 8.54 4.41 -11.45
CA VAL A 92 8.55 5.31 -12.60
C VAL A 92 7.34 5.01 -13.46
N ALA A 93 6.60 6.04 -13.83
CA ALA A 93 5.59 5.95 -14.88
C ALA A 93 5.88 6.94 -15.99
N ARG A 94 5.61 6.55 -17.23
CA ARG A 94 5.69 7.40 -18.42
C ARG A 94 4.42 7.23 -19.24
N TRP A 95 3.80 8.35 -19.61
CA TRP A 95 2.66 8.41 -20.52
C TRP A 95 3.08 8.99 -21.85
N ARG A 96 2.50 8.46 -22.93
CA ARG A 96 2.65 8.94 -24.30
C ARG A 96 1.29 9.35 -24.83
N TYR A 97 1.19 10.61 -25.23
CA TYR A 97 -0.02 11.17 -25.82
C TYR A 97 0.19 11.32 -27.32
N ASP A 98 -0.35 10.37 -28.09
CA ASP A 98 -0.10 10.26 -29.54
C ASP A 98 -0.72 11.41 -30.35
N THR A 99 -1.70 12.10 -29.76
CA THR A 99 -2.35 13.27 -30.37
C THR A 99 -2.36 14.47 -29.43
N ALA A 100 -2.51 15.66 -30.03
CA ALA A 100 -2.53 16.94 -29.34
C ALA A 100 -3.77 17.12 -28.44
N ASP A 101 -4.89 16.56 -28.87
CA ASP A 101 -6.21 16.62 -28.25
C ASP A 101 -6.40 15.54 -27.17
N LEU A 102 -5.48 14.59 -27.06
CA LEU A 102 -5.59 13.52 -26.06
C LEU A 102 -5.52 14.10 -24.63
N PRO A 103 -6.54 13.88 -23.78
CA PRO A 103 -6.52 14.35 -22.40
C PRO A 103 -5.38 13.72 -21.59
N GLU A 104 -4.97 14.42 -20.53
CA GLU A 104 -4.09 13.83 -19.52
C GLU A 104 -4.71 12.53 -18.99
N PHE A 105 -3.88 11.49 -18.91
CA PHE A 105 -4.23 10.13 -18.46
C PHE A 105 -5.43 9.47 -19.17
N ALA A 106 -5.75 9.88 -20.40
CA ALA A 106 -6.77 9.24 -21.19
C ALA A 106 -6.56 7.71 -21.25
N ALA A 107 -7.64 6.92 -21.23
CA ALA A 107 -7.59 5.46 -21.20
C ALA A 107 -6.74 4.86 -22.32
N GLN A 108 -6.72 5.52 -23.48
CA GLN A 108 -5.98 5.17 -24.69
C GLN A 108 -4.54 5.69 -24.73
N ALA A 109 -4.11 6.49 -23.75
CA ALA A 109 -2.74 7.00 -23.69
C ALA A 109 -1.78 5.82 -23.40
N GLY A 110 -0.81 5.63 -24.28
CA GLY A 110 0.22 4.61 -24.10
C GLY A 110 0.99 4.88 -22.80
N ARG A 111 1.28 3.83 -22.03
CA ARG A 111 1.98 3.98 -20.74
C ARG A 111 2.97 2.85 -20.46
N VAL A 112 4.04 3.20 -19.78
CA VAL A 112 5.02 2.25 -19.25
C VAL A 112 5.20 2.55 -17.77
N ARG A 113 5.12 1.51 -16.94
CA ARG A 113 5.35 1.57 -15.49
C ARG A 113 6.50 0.65 -15.13
N VAL A 114 7.36 1.11 -14.22
CA VAL A 114 8.47 0.35 -13.67
C VAL A 114 8.41 0.45 -12.15
N ASP A 115 8.27 -0.69 -11.50
CA ASP A 115 8.31 -0.85 -10.05
C ASP A 115 9.60 -1.53 -9.66
N LEU A 116 10.34 -0.94 -8.72
CA LEU A 116 11.60 -1.47 -8.22
C LEU A 116 11.48 -1.76 -6.73
N TYR A 117 12.15 -2.82 -6.27
CA TYR A 117 12.10 -3.27 -4.89
C TYR A 117 13.51 -3.29 -4.29
N PRO A 118 13.67 -3.02 -2.97
CA PRO A 118 14.98 -3.00 -2.31
C PRO A 118 15.73 -4.34 -2.33
N ASP A 119 15.04 -5.44 -2.62
CA ASP A 119 15.64 -6.77 -2.75
C ASP A 119 16.26 -7.04 -4.14
N GLY A 120 16.37 -6.00 -4.97
CA GLY A 120 16.92 -6.06 -6.33
C GLY A 120 15.90 -6.50 -7.39
N ARG A 121 14.69 -6.93 -7.00
CA ARG A 121 13.64 -7.24 -8.00
C ARG A 121 13.14 -5.96 -8.66
N GLY A 122 12.57 -6.13 -9.85
CA GLY A 122 11.93 -5.07 -10.60
C GLY A 122 10.90 -5.63 -11.56
N ARG A 123 9.78 -4.91 -11.73
CA ARG A 123 8.70 -5.25 -12.65
C ARG A 123 8.50 -4.10 -13.63
N LYS A 124 8.32 -4.43 -14.90
CA LYS A 124 7.97 -3.48 -15.95
C LYS A 124 6.65 -3.91 -16.58
N VAL A 125 5.72 -2.95 -16.71
CA VAL A 125 4.45 -3.13 -17.41
C VAL A 125 4.39 -2.11 -18.53
N SER A 126 4.21 -2.59 -19.76
CA SER A 126 4.09 -1.76 -20.95
C SER A 126 2.71 -1.94 -21.57
N GLU A 127 1.98 -0.85 -21.74
CA GLU A 127 0.62 -0.78 -22.30
C GLU A 127 0.62 0.26 -23.44
N PRO A 128 1.11 -0.08 -24.64
CA PRO A 128 1.35 0.91 -25.70
C PRO A 128 0.09 1.62 -26.22
N GLN A 129 -1.08 1.01 -26.05
CA GLN A 129 -2.40 1.52 -26.46
C GLN A 129 -3.28 1.86 -25.23
N GLY A 130 -2.66 2.03 -24.06
CA GLY A 130 -3.37 2.27 -22.80
C GLY A 130 -4.17 1.05 -22.34
N SER A 131 -5.24 1.28 -21.57
CA SER A 131 -6.06 0.22 -20.94
C SER A 131 -6.94 -0.56 -21.92
N GLY A 132 -7.17 -0.04 -23.12
CA GLY A 132 -7.97 -0.72 -24.15
C GLY A 132 -7.18 -1.70 -25.02
N GLY A 133 -5.85 -1.75 -24.87
CA GLY A 133 -4.97 -2.63 -25.65
C GLY A 133 -4.29 -3.71 -24.81
N GLY A 134 -3.36 -4.42 -25.43
CA GLY A 134 -2.57 -5.45 -24.74
C GLY A 134 -1.54 -4.86 -23.78
N SER A 135 -1.25 -5.62 -22.72
CA SER A 135 -0.17 -5.33 -21.78
C SER A 135 0.96 -6.36 -21.90
N LEU A 136 2.21 -5.91 -21.75
CA LEU A 136 3.39 -6.76 -21.64
C LEU A 136 3.99 -6.59 -20.24
N HIS A 137 4.12 -7.69 -19.51
CA HIS A 137 4.67 -7.73 -18.16
C HIS A 137 6.03 -8.44 -18.19
N THR A 138 7.10 -7.73 -17.86
CA THR A 138 8.47 -8.27 -17.82
C THR A 138 9.15 -7.91 -16.51
N MET A 139 10.33 -8.49 -16.28
CA MET A 139 11.24 -7.97 -15.25
C MET A 139 11.83 -6.63 -15.69
N ALA A 140 12.12 -5.77 -14.72
CA ALA A 140 12.87 -4.55 -14.93
C ALA A 140 14.33 -4.79 -14.51
N ASP A 141 15.22 -4.86 -15.49
CA ASP A 141 16.66 -4.98 -15.27
C ASP A 141 17.29 -3.59 -15.18
N MET A 142 17.08 -2.92 -14.04
CA MET A 142 17.73 -1.66 -13.73
C MET A 142 18.95 -1.92 -12.84
N PRO A 143 20.17 -1.51 -13.26
CA PRO A 143 21.39 -1.61 -12.45
C PRO A 143 21.22 -0.96 -11.09
N GLU A 144 21.83 -1.55 -10.06
CA GLU A 144 21.70 -1.11 -8.67
C GLU A 144 22.04 0.39 -8.51
N GLU A 145 23.09 0.86 -9.17
CA GLU A 145 23.54 2.25 -9.09
C GLU A 145 22.51 3.25 -9.66
N GLN A 146 21.66 2.81 -10.59
CA GLN A 146 20.60 3.64 -11.18
C GLN A 146 19.33 3.66 -10.32
N ARG A 147 19.23 2.76 -9.33
CA ARG A 147 18.09 2.72 -8.38
C ARG A 147 18.24 3.71 -7.25
N TRP A 148 19.44 4.27 -7.06
CA TRP A 148 19.74 5.16 -5.95
C TRP A 148 20.16 6.54 -6.43
N ILE A 149 19.58 7.57 -5.82
CA ILE A 149 19.89 8.98 -6.09
C ILE A 149 20.37 9.63 -4.79
N PRO A 150 21.48 10.37 -4.77
CA PRO A 150 21.90 11.11 -3.57
C PRO A 150 20.84 12.10 -3.11
N VAL A 151 20.60 12.16 -1.81
CA VAL A 151 19.80 13.25 -1.21
C VAL A 151 20.56 14.55 -1.42
N SER A 152 19.92 15.53 -2.05
CA SER A 152 20.52 16.84 -2.32
C SER A 152 20.11 17.86 -1.25
N GLU A 153 20.95 18.86 -1.01
CA GLU A 153 20.64 19.97 -0.12
C GLU A 153 19.43 20.77 -0.63
N PHE A 154 18.71 21.42 0.29
CA PHE A 154 17.60 22.30 -0.06
C PHE A 154 18.04 23.37 -1.07
N GLY A 155 17.31 23.47 -2.19
CA GLY A 155 17.58 24.41 -3.27
C GLY A 155 18.38 23.82 -4.44
N ALA A 156 19.03 22.66 -4.27
CA ALA A 156 19.76 21.97 -5.34
C ALA A 156 18.82 21.08 -6.18
N TRP A 157 17.95 21.71 -6.97
CA TRP A 157 16.88 21.03 -7.72
C TRP A 157 17.29 20.58 -9.13
N GLU A 158 18.50 20.90 -9.59
CA GLU A 158 18.97 20.69 -10.96
C GLU A 158 18.95 19.22 -11.39
N TRP A 159 19.23 18.29 -10.48
CA TRP A 159 19.22 16.86 -10.76
C TRP A 159 17.81 16.34 -11.12
N THR A 160 16.75 16.97 -10.58
CA THR A 160 15.37 16.59 -10.91
C THR A 160 15.03 16.95 -12.34
N LEU A 161 15.61 18.03 -12.86
CA LEU A 161 15.46 18.44 -14.25
C LEU A 161 16.11 17.41 -15.17
N ALA A 162 17.29 16.90 -14.83
CA ALA A 162 17.92 15.83 -15.61
C ALA A 162 17.04 14.56 -15.70
N LEU A 163 16.27 14.22 -14.67
CA LEU A 163 15.30 13.11 -14.73
C LEU A 163 14.16 13.39 -15.73
N VAL A 164 13.65 14.62 -15.73
CA VAL A 164 12.46 15.00 -16.51
C VAL A 164 12.76 15.53 -17.91
N THR A 165 14.02 15.76 -18.26
CA THR A 165 14.47 16.22 -19.59
C THR A 165 15.43 15.23 -20.27
N ASP A 166 15.50 13.99 -19.77
CA ASP A 166 16.36 12.93 -20.33
C ASP A 166 17.85 13.34 -20.35
N GLY A 167 18.32 13.94 -19.25
CA GLY A 167 19.73 14.27 -18.99
C GLY A 167 20.14 15.72 -19.30
N GLN A 168 19.21 16.59 -19.68
CA GLN A 168 19.52 18.00 -19.91
C GLN A 168 19.51 18.81 -18.60
N PHE A 169 20.50 19.68 -18.41
CA PHE A 169 20.62 20.54 -17.24
C PHE A 169 20.24 21.99 -17.57
N PRO A 170 19.65 22.73 -16.62
CA PRO A 170 19.42 24.17 -16.77
C PRO A 170 20.76 24.93 -16.79
N HIS A 171 20.75 26.17 -17.29
CA HIS A 171 21.91 27.06 -17.15
C HIS A 171 21.97 27.70 -15.76
N ALA A 172 20.82 27.96 -15.16
CA ALA A 172 20.69 28.52 -13.81
C ALA A 172 19.30 28.23 -13.23
N LEU A 173 19.25 28.06 -11.92
CA LEU A 173 18.03 28.19 -11.13
C LEU A 173 17.92 29.61 -10.58
N ARG A 174 16.73 30.20 -10.64
CA ARG A 174 16.42 31.52 -10.10
C ARG A 174 15.19 31.40 -9.21
N GLU A 175 15.26 31.91 -7.99
CA GLU A 175 14.08 32.01 -7.14
C GLU A 175 13.13 33.06 -7.73
N ALA A 176 11.87 32.68 -7.94
CA ALA A 176 10.86 33.64 -8.37
C ALA A 176 10.62 34.69 -7.27
N PRO A 177 10.29 35.94 -7.64
CA PRO A 177 10.04 37.00 -6.67
C PRO A 177 8.91 36.62 -5.69
N GLU A 178 9.07 37.06 -4.43
CA GLU A 178 8.15 36.73 -3.35
C GLU A 178 6.70 37.08 -3.70
N THR A 179 5.83 36.08 -3.64
CA THR A 179 4.38 36.28 -3.66
C THR A 179 3.86 36.04 -2.26
N ASN A 180 3.53 37.12 -1.55
CA ASN A 180 2.86 37.00 -0.26
C ASN A 180 1.49 36.35 -0.48
N PRO A 181 1.17 35.23 0.19
CA PRO A 181 -0.11 34.58 0.01
C PRO A 181 -1.24 35.50 0.48
N THR A 182 -2.33 35.54 -0.28
CA THR A 182 -3.55 36.21 0.19
C THR A 182 -4.18 35.37 1.31
N PRO A 183 -4.83 35.98 2.32
CA PRO A 183 -5.48 35.25 3.41
C PRO A 183 -6.48 34.17 2.93
N LEU A 184 -7.13 34.42 1.78
CA LEU A 184 -8.04 33.46 1.15
C LEU A 184 -7.28 32.23 0.59
N ALA A 185 -6.10 32.43 -0.01
CA ALA A 185 -5.26 31.34 -0.51
C ALA A 185 -4.71 30.45 0.61
N ILE A 186 -4.51 31.01 1.81
CA ILE A 186 -4.12 30.25 3.01
C ILE A 186 -5.30 29.41 3.53
N ALA A 187 -6.52 29.99 3.57
CA ALA A 187 -7.70 29.31 4.11
C ALA A 187 -8.16 28.10 3.25
N PHE A 188 -7.87 28.11 1.95
CA PHE A 188 -8.15 26.99 1.04
C PHE A 188 -6.97 26.02 0.85
N ALA A 189 -5.79 26.31 1.40
CA ALA A 189 -4.59 25.48 1.28
C ALA A 189 -4.61 24.27 2.23
N ALA A 190 -5.72 23.53 2.30
CA ALA A 190 -5.60 22.13 2.69
C ALA A 190 -4.76 21.47 1.59
N ALA A 191 -3.64 20.83 1.97
CA ALA A 191 -2.71 20.24 1.02
C ALA A 191 -3.49 19.35 0.03
N ASN A 192 -3.60 19.80 -1.22
CA ASN A 192 -4.30 19.09 -2.28
C ASN A 192 -3.53 17.86 -2.78
N TRP A 193 -2.38 17.61 -2.17
CA TRP A 193 -1.59 16.42 -2.32
C TRP A 193 -1.21 15.93 -0.92
N GLN A 194 -1.05 14.61 -0.79
CA GLN A 194 -0.50 13.98 0.39
C GLN A 194 0.59 13.01 -0.06
N PRO A 195 1.61 12.76 0.77
CA PRO A 195 2.54 11.69 0.48
C PRO A 195 1.79 10.35 0.43
N PRO A 196 2.35 9.34 -0.27
CA PRO A 196 1.68 8.07 -0.42
C PRO A 196 1.32 7.44 0.93
N THR A 197 0.08 7.02 1.05
CA THR A 197 -0.50 6.44 2.27
C THR A 197 -0.76 4.96 2.02
N PRO A 198 0.08 4.06 2.58
CA PRO A 198 -0.15 2.63 2.51
C PRO A 198 -1.53 2.26 3.06
N LEU A 199 -2.02 1.07 2.72
CA LEU A 199 -3.28 0.57 3.27
C LEU A 199 -3.27 0.73 4.80
N ARG A 200 -4.41 1.16 5.35
CA ARG A 200 -4.60 1.27 6.80
C ARG A 200 -5.60 0.21 7.26
N PRO A 201 -5.40 -0.37 8.45
CA PRO A 201 -6.35 -1.31 9.01
C PRO A 201 -7.67 -0.58 9.27
N ARG A 202 -8.80 -1.20 8.90
CA ARG A 202 -10.13 -0.67 9.14
C ARG A 202 -10.99 -1.72 9.82
N HIS A 203 -11.66 -1.32 10.91
CA HIS A 203 -12.72 -2.11 11.54
C HIS A 203 -12.29 -3.53 12.01
N LEU A 204 -10.99 -3.77 12.22
CA LEU A 204 -10.46 -5.11 12.52
C LEU A 204 -11.09 -5.72 13.77
N ASP A 205 -11.27 -4.95 14.83
CA ASP A 205 -11.94 -5.39 16.07
C ASP A 205 -13.44 -5.67 15.83
N LYS A 206 -14.07 -4.84 15.02
CA LYS A 206 -15.51 -4.92 14.69
C LYS A 206 -15.87 -6.15 13.89
N MET A 207 -14.95 -6.66 13.06
CA MET A 207 -15.14 -7.94 12.38
C MET A 207 -15.26 -9.14 13.33
N PHE A 208 -14.82 -9.02 14.60
CA PHE A 208 -14.96 -10.05 15.63
C PHE A 208 -16.06 -9.70 16.65
N THR A 209 -17.10 -8.96 16.24
CA THR A 209 -18.25 -8.63 17.09
C THR A 209 -19.54 -8.98 16.34
N PRO A 210 -20.20 -10.12 16.65
CA PRO A 210 -21.42 -10.54 15.98
C PRO A 210 -22.53 -9.49 16.07
N GLY A 211 -23.28 -9.33 14.98
CA GLY A 211 -24.29 -8.29 14.84
C GLY A 211 -23.76 -6.95 14.34
N THR A 212 -22.44 -6.73 14.30
CA THR A 212 -21.90 -5.47 13.76
C THR A 212 -22.26 -5.31 12.29
N ARG A 213 -22.71 -4.10 11.93
CA ARG A 213 -23.26 -3.78 10.61
C ARG A 213 -22.31 -2.88 9.82
N PHE A 214 -22.15 -3.20 8.55
CA PHE A 214 -21.35 -2.45 7.59
C PHE A 214 -22.21 -2.10 6.37
N SER A 215 -21.79 -1.06 5.64
CA SER A 215 -22.45 -0.68 4.39
C SER A 215 -22.50 -1.86 3.40
N PRO A 216 -23.51 -1.90 2.50
CA PRO A 216 -23.62 -2.96 1.50
C PRO A 216 -22.36 -3.12 0.61
N PRO A 217 -22.12 -4.31 0.04
CA PRO A 217 -20.99 -4.55 -0.88
C PRO A 217 -21.08 -3.77 -2.20
N TYR A 218 -22.31 -3.51 -2.66
CA TYR A 218 -22.60 -2.92 -3.96
C TYR A 218 -23.70 -1.86 -3.83
N ASP A 219 -23.67 -0.86 -4.71
CA ASP A 219 -24.77 0.10 -4.84
C ASP A 219 -26.01 -0.64 -5.41
N GLY A 220 -27.12 -0.70 -4.65
CA GLY A 220 -28.37 -1.34 -5.09
C GLY A 220 -29.13 -2.06 -3.98
N ASP A 221 -29.78 -3.19 -4.35
CA ASP A 221 -30.71 -3.97 -3.51
C ASP A 221 -30.05 -4.86 -2.45
N ALA A 222 -28.72 -4.78 -2.29
CA ALA A 222 -28.00 -5.54 -1.29
C ALA A 222 -28.22 -4.97 0.12
N GLY A 223 -28.53 -5.85 1.08
CA GLY A 223 -28.58 -5.48 2.49
C GLY A 223 -27.19 -5.15 3.05
N PRO A 224 -27.12 -4.59 4.27
CA PRO A 224 -25.84 -4.37 4.93
C PRO A 224 -25.13 -5.69 5.19
N TYR A 225 -23.80 -5.65 5.19
CA TYR A 225 -23.02 -6.75 5.76
C TYR A 225 -23.24 -6.80 7.27
N VAL A 226 -23.50 -7.98 7.79
CA VAL A 226 -23.66 -8.23 9.22
C VAL A 226 -22.69 -9.33 9.62
N VAL A 227 -21.81 -9.05 10.58
CA VAL A 227 -20.94 -10.08 11.18
C VAL A 227 -21.82 -11.14 11.83
N GLN A 228 -21.74 -12.38 11.36
CA GLN A 228 -22.64 -13.44 11.81
C GLN A 228 -21.98 -14.37 12.82
N ARG A 229 -20.90 -15.04 12.42
CA ARG A 229 -20.29 -16.12 13.20
C ARG A 229 -18.85 -15.80 13.53
N ILE A 230 -18.46 -16.17 14.75
CA ILE A 230 -17.07 -16.37 15.13
C ILE A 230 -16.91 -17.88 15.30
N ILE A 231 -16.05 -18.46 14.49
CA ILE A 231 -15.77 -19.89 14.47
C ILE A 231 -14.45 -20.08 15.21
N ASP A 232 -14.51 -20.72 16.37
CA ASP A 232 -13.32 -21.08 17.13
C ASP A 232 -12.67 -22.32 16.50
N ALA A 233 -11.46 -22.15 15.99
CA ALA A 233 -10.61 -23.25 15.58
C ALA A 233 -9.88 -23.84 16.80
N GLU A 234 -9.17 -24.95 16.60
CA GLU A 234 -8.21 -25.40 17.61
C GLU A 234 -7.16 -24.32 17.90
N PRO A 235 -6.60 -24.26 19.12
CA PRO A 235 -5.52 -23.33 19.40
C PRO A 235 -4.32 -23.51 18.45
N LEU A 236 -3.75 -22.39 18.00
CA LEU A 236 -2.51 -22.38 17.24
C LEU A 236 -1.35 -22.63 18.21
N ARG A 237 -0.59 -23.69 17.97
CA ARG A 237 0.56 -24.10 18.75
C ARG A 237 1.81 -23.47 18.16
N LEU A 238 2.41 -22.56 18.93
CA LEU A 238 3.58 -21.78 18.54
C LEU A 238 4.78 -22.15 19.41
N PRO A 239 5.43 -23.30 19.19
CA PRO A 239 6.58 -23.74 19.99
C PRO A 239 7.78 -22.77 19.90
N THR A 240 7.91 -21.99 18.83
CA THR A 240 8.97 -20.97 18.72
C THR A 240 8.47 -19.54 18.85
N GLY A 241 7.16 -19.33 18.73
CA GLY A 241 6.56 -18.00 18.74
C GLY A 241 6.72 -17.22 17.42
N HIS A 242 7.37 -17.80 16.41
CA HIS A 242 7.56 -17.16 15.11
C HIS A 242 6.43 -17.54 14.16
N VAL A 243 5.51 -16.61 13.94
CA VAL A 243 4.29 -16.85 13.15
C VAL A 243 4.56 -16.65 11.66
N ILE A 244 4.02 -17.54 10.83
CA ILE A 244 3.91 -17.40 9.39
C ILE A 244 2.42 -17.38 9.03
N ALA A 245 2.03 -16.47 8.14
CA ALA A 245 0.81 -16.59 7.34
C ALA A 245 1.17 -16.91 5.89
N CYS A 246 0.51 -17.90 5.29
CA CYS A 246 0.72 -18.29 3.89
C CYS A 246 -0.47 -19.09 3.35
N ASP A 247 -0.45 -19.35 2.05
CA ASP A 247 -1.24 -20.44 1.47
C ASP A 247 -0.65 -21.80 1.93
N PRO A 248 -1.46 -22.70 2.52
CA PRO A 248 -0.97 -23.99 3.02
C PRO A 248 -0.60 -24.99 1.91
N HIS A 249 -1.05 -24.78 0.68
CA HIS A 249 -0.80 -25.65 -0.48
C HIS A 249 0.32 -25.13 -1.37
N TRP A 250 0.82 -23.91 -1.13
CA TRP A 250 1.94 -23.37 -1.88
C TRP A 250 3.28 -24.06 -1.55
N ILE A 251 4.19 -24.08 -2.53
CA ILE A 251 5.45 -24.86 -2.48
C ILE A 251 6.35 -24.45 -1.29
N THR A 252 6.28 -23.18 -0.85
CA THR A 252 7.08 -22.68 0.27
C THR A 252 6.26 -21.74 1.17
N PRO A 253 6.36 -21.86 2.51
CA PRO A 253 5.59 -21.05 3.46
C PRO A 253 6.01 -19.57 3.54
N GLY A 254 7.15 -19.19 2.95
CA GLY A 254 7.74 -17.87 3.15
C GLY A 254 8.49 -17.76 4.49
N LYS A 255 8.91 -16.55 4.83
CA LYS A 255 9.61 -16.24 6.08
C LYS A 255 8.60 -15.86 7.19
N PRO A 256 8.91 -16.12 8.46
CA PRO A 256 8.09 -15.63 9.57
C PRO A 256 8.05 -14.10 9.60
N PHE A 257 7.02 -13.58 10.26
CA PHE A 257 6.97 -12.17 10.61
C PHE A 257 8.16 -11.79 11.50
N THR A 258 8.57 -10.53 11.45
CA THR A 258 9.70 -10.01 12.22
C THR A 258 9.41 -9.92 13.71
N VAL A 259 8.14 -9.83 14.09
CA VAL A 259 7.70 -9.96 15.48
C VAL A 259 7.56 -11.42 15.87
N ALA A 260 7.93 -11.72 17.12
CA ALA A 260 7.66 -13.00 17.75
C ALA A 260 6.69 -12.80 18.91
N VAL A 261 5.87 -13.82 19.18
CA VAL A 261 5.03 -13.91 20.38
C VAL A 261 5.67 -14.89 21.37
N PRO A 262 5.30 -14.87 22.66
CA PRO A 262 5.77 -15.89 23.58
C PRO A 262 5.39 -17.30 23.08
N PRO A 263 6.24 -18.33 23.23
CA PRO A 263 5.84 -19.68 22.89
C PRO A 263 4.61 -20.14 23.68
N GLY A 264 3.65 -20.79 23.03
CA GLY A 264 2.41 -21.21 23.67
C GLY A 264 1.32 -21.66 22.70
N ASP A 265 0.14 -21.95 23.27
CA ASP A 265 -1.07 -22.33 22.54
C ASP A 265 -2.07 -21.17 22.59
N TYR A 266 -2.49 -20.68 21.43
CA TYR A 266 -3.27 -19.44 21.33
C TYR A 266 -4.63 -19.66 20.66
N PRO A 267 -5.73 -19.15 21.25
CA PRO A 267 -7.05 -19.20 20.61
C PRO A 267 -6.99 -18.64 19.19
N THR A 268 -7.59 -19.36 18.25
CA THR A 268 -7.65 -18.96 16.84
C THR A 268 -9.10 -18.89 16.39
N GLN A 269 -9.47 -17.77 15.80
CA GLN A 269 -10.86 -17.45 15.46
C GLN A 269 -10.96 -17.03 14.01
N ILE A 270 -11.97 -17.55 13.31
CA ILE A 270 -12.30 -17.17 11.95
C ILE A 270 -13.67 -16.50 11.99
N THR A 271 -13.83 -15.36 11.33
CA THR A 271 -15.09 -14.61 11.35
C THR A 271 -15.73 -14.56 9.97
N THR A 272 -17.06 -14.66 9.95
CA THR A 272 -17.87 -14.51 8.75
C THR A 272 -18.81 -13.32 8.86
N ALA A 273 -19.09 -12.69 7.72
CA ALA A 273 -20.16 -11.72 7.60
C ALA A 273 -21.07 -12.11 6.44
N ALA A 274 -22.35 -11.80 6.58
CA ALA A 274 -23.32 -12.11 5.54
C ALA A 274 -24.12 -10.87 5.15
N TYR A 275 -24.61 -10.87 3.92
CA TYR A 275 -25.53 -9.88 3.41
C TYR A 275 -26.66 -10.56 2.62
N ALA A 276 -27.81 -9.89 2.60
CA ALA A 276 -28.91 -10.30 1.75
C ALA A 276 -28.69 -9.74 0.34
N SER A 277 -28.94 -10.56 -0.68
CA SER A 277 -28.94 -10.17 -2.08
C SER A 277 -30.11 -10.85 -2.80
N ALA A 278 -30.30 -10.55 -4.09
CA ALA A 278 -31.26 -11.24 -4.95
C ALA A 278 -30.59 -11.69 -6.24
N TYR A 279 -30.83 -12.94 -6.64
CA TYR A 279 -30.44 -13.46 -7.94
C TYR A 279 -31.71 -13.92 -8.66
N GLU A 280 -32.01 -13.33 -9.83
CA GLU A 280 -33.25 -13.60 -10.59
C GLU A 280 -34.51 -13.54 -9.68
N ASP A 281 -34.67 -12.44 -8.93
CA ASP A 281 -35.75 -12.18 -7.96
C ASP A 281 -35.86 -13.20 -6.80
N THR A 282 -34.90 -14.12 -6.67
CA THR A 282 -34.82 -15.07 -5.56
C THR A 282 -33.91 -14.52 -4.48
N PRO A 283 -34.40 -14.34 -3.23
CA PRO A 283 -33.56 -13.92 -2.11
C PRO A 283 -32.45 -14.94 -1.86
N VAL A 284 -31.21 -14.47 -1.82
CA VAL A 284 -30.03 -15.26 -1.48
C VAL A 284 -29.29 -14.61 -0.32
N HIS A 285 -28.72 -15.44 0.54
CA HIS A 285 -27.82 -15.00 1.60
C HIS A 285 -26.40 -15.41 1.21
N ILE A 286 -25.54 -14.41 1.04
CA ILE A 286 -24.12 -14.63 0.77
C ILE A 286 -23.39 -14.47 2.11
N GLU A 287 -22.55 -15.44 2.44
CA GLU A 287 -21.70 -15.43 3.63
C GLU A 287 -20.23 -15.49 3.20
N ASP A 288 -19.46 -14.50 3.63
CA ASP A 288 -18.05 -14.34 3.29
C ASP A 288 -17.18 -14.50 4.54
N TYR A 289 -16.03 -15.15 4.38
CA TYR A 289 -14.98 -15.18 5.41
C TYR A 289 -14.23 -13.84 5.40
N THR A 290 -14.29 -13.11 6.50
CA THR A 290 -13.81 -11.72 6.56
C THR A 290 -12.41 -11.59 7.16
N ALA A 291 -12.08 -12.40 8.16
CA ALA A 291 -10.77 -12.39 8.79
C ALA A 291 -10.50 -13.68 9.59
N ALA A 292 -9.22 -13.93 9.86
CA ALA A 292 -8.77 -14.90 10.86
C ALA A 292 -7.88 -14.22 11.88
N ARG A 293 -7.99 -14.57 13.16
CA ARG A 293 -7.23 -13.97 14.26
C ARG A 293 -6.60 -15.01 15.17
N VAL A 294 -5.33 -14.81 15.51
CA VAL A 294 -4.64 -15.49 16.61
C VAL A 294 -4.64 -14.54 17.81
N LEU A 295 -5.30 -14.91 18.90
CA LEU A 295 -5.41 -14.09 20.10
C LEU A 295 -4.26 -14.40 21.07
N ILE A 296 -3.38 -13.43 21.29
CA ILE A 296 -2.19 -13.55 22.17
C ILE A 296 -2.51 -13.09 23.59
N SER A 297 -3.35 -12.07 23.73
CA SER A 297 -3.79 -11.50 25.01
C SER A 297 -5.20 -10.92 24.89
N GLU A 298 -5.98 -11.01 25.97
CA GLU A 298 -7.33 -10.44 26.05
C GLU A 298 -7.34 -8.94 26.37
N LYS A 299 -6.16 -8.33 26.58
CA LYS A 299 -6.06 -6.88 26.80
C LYS A 299 -6.61 -6.10 25.58
N PRO A 300 -7.19 -4.91 25.80
CA PRO A 300 -7.68 -4.08 24.71
C PRO A 300 -6.59 -3.70 23.71
N THR A 301 -6.88 -3.86 22.43
CA THR A 301 -6.03 -3.39 21.33
C THR A 301 -6.29 -1.90 21.09
N VAL A 302 -5.26 -1.07 21.14
CA VAL A 302 -5.35 0.39 20.96
C VAL A 302 -4.55 0.91 19.76
N ALA A 303 -3.65 0.09 19.22
CA ALA A 303 -2.86 0.41 18.05
C ALA A 303 -2.74 -0.80 17.11
N TRP A 304 -2.57 -0.52 15.83
CA TRP A 304 -2.42 -1.53 14.79
C TRP A 304 -1.23 -1.19 13.89
N GLU A 305 -0.46 -2.22 13.54
CA GLU A 305 0.62 -2.12 12.56
C GLU A 305 0.64 -3.32 11.62
N LEU A 306 1.22 -3.14 10.43
CA LEU A 306 1.32 -4.21 9.45
C LEU A 306 2.37 -5.24 9.92
N ALA A 307 2.06 -6.53 9.84
CA ALA A 307 3.00 -7.60 10.11
C ALA A 307 3.98 -7.73 8.95
N LEU A 308 5.25 -7.38 9.20
CA LEU A 308 6.30 -7.37 8.19
C LEU A 308 7.14 -8.64 8.24
N ARG A 309 7.76 -8.99 7.11
CA ARG A 309 8.79 -10.01 6.98
C ARG A 309 10.17 -9.38 6.80
N PRO A 310 11.27 -10.14 7.02
CA PRO A 310 12.62 -9.63 6.82
C PRO A 310 12.83 -9.07 5.40
N GLY A 311 13.20 -7.78 5.32
CA GLY A 311 13.43 -7.05 4.08
C GLY A 311 12.25 -6.20 3.59
N GLU A 312 11.09 -6.29 4.23
CA GLU A 312 9.94 -5.44 3.95
C GLU A 312 10.05 -4.10 4.68
N ASP A 313 9.80 -2.99 3.96
CA ASP A 313 9.85 -1.64 4.50
C ASP A 313 8.59 -0.87 4.07
N PRO A 314 7.70 -0.51 5.02
CA PRO A 314 6.44 0.17 4.72
C PRO A 314 6.62 1.50 3.97
N ARG A 315 7.80 2.13 4.07
CA ARG A 315 8.09 3.38 3.34
C ARG A 315 8.09 3.18 1.84
N THR A 316 8.23 1.95 1.36
CA THR A 316 8.20 1.61 -0.08
C THR A 316 6.78 1.42 -0.63
N LEU A 317 5.77 1.38 0.23
CA LEU A 317 4.38 1.19 -0.19
C LEU A 317 3.81 2.51 -0.75
N ARG A 318 3.13 2.41 -1.88
CA ARG A 318 2.34 3.49 -2.48
C ARG A 318 0.92 3.53 -1.90
N ASP A 319 0.10 4.43 -2.40
CA ASP A 319 -1.28 4.59 -1.96
C ASP A 319 -2.06 3.27 -1.99
N GLY A 320 -2.60 2.88 -0.84
CA GLY A 320 -3.36 1.65 -0.68
C GLY A 320 -2.57 0.35 -0.84
N GLU A 321 -1.26 0.40 -1.12
CA GLU A 321 -0.42 -0.79 -1.17
C GLU A 321 -0.16 -1.34 0.24
N PHE A 322 0.07 -2.65 0.32
CA PHE A 322 0.43 -3.37 1.54
C PHE A 322 1.32 -4.56 1.23
N TYR A 323 2.04 -5.03 2.25
CA TYR A 323 2.64 -6.36 2.24
C TYR A 323 1.64 -7.39 2.77
N GLY A 324 1.65 -8.57 2.19
CA GLY A 324 0.73 -9.63 2.55
C GLY A 324 1.23 -11.02 2.18
N PHE A 325 0.44 -12.02 2.52
CA PHE A 325 0.66 -13.39 2.06
C PHE A 325 -0.22 -13.66 0.84
N GLY A 326 0.38 -14.30 -0.18
CA GLY A 326 -0.34 -14.73 -1.37
C GLY A 326 -1.18 -15.98 -1.08
N VAL A 327 -2.33 -16.07 -1.75
CA VAL A 327 -3.24 -17.21 -1.75
C VAL A 327 -3.61 -17.55 -3.18
N ASP A 328 -3.44 -18.81 -3.55
CA ASP A 328 -3.74 -19.37 -4.88
C ASP A 328 -4.68 -20.59 -4.80
N SER A 329 -4.84 -21.19 -3.62
CA SER A 329 -5.73 -22.34 -3.38
C SER A 329 -7.08 -21.92 -2.79
N GLY A 330 -7.37 -20.62 -2.75
CA GLY A 330 -8.50 -20.07 -2.00
C GLY A 330 -8.41 -20.27 -0.47
N THR A 331 -7.26 -20.68 0.07
CA THR A 331 -7.08 -20.99 1.49
C THR A 331 -5.88 -20.23 2.07
N GLY A 332 -6.07 -19.55 3.20
CA GLY A 332 -4.98 -19.00 4.02
C GLY A 332 -4.70 -19.88 5.23
N CYS A 333 -3.54 -19.73 5.86
CA CYS A 333 -3.25 -20.42 7.13
C CYS A 333 -2.33 -19.61 8.04
N PHE A 334 -2.40 -19.91 9.35
CA PHE A 334 -1.36 -19.57 10.32
C PHE A 334 -0.61 -20.84 10.75
N VAL A 335 0.71 -20.72 10.91
CA VAL A 335 1.59 -21.82 11.31
C VAL A 335 2.86 -21.28 12.00
N ASP A 336 3.43 -22.02 12.95
CA ASP A 336 4.75 -21.71 13.53
C ASP A 336 5.87 -22.02 12.52
N ALA A 337 6.92 -21.19 12.49
CA ALA A 337 8.07 -21.36 11.61
C ALA A 337 8.70 -22.76 11.63
N VAL A 338 8.80 -23.43 12.79
CA VAL A 338 9.37 -24.78 12.85
C VAL A 338 8.46 -25.83 12.19
N ALA A 339 7.15 -25.67 12.33
CA ALA A 339 6.15 -26.59 11.79
C ALA A 339 5.91 -26.34 10.29
N ALA A 340 6.08 -25.10 9.83
CA ALA A 340 5.80 -24.68 8.45
C ALA A 340 6.59 -25.50 7.42
N THR A 341 7.87 -25.79 7.69
CA THR A 341 8.73 -26.59 6.80
C THR A 341 8.25 -28.04 6.60
N ARG A 342 7.38 -28.51 7.50
CA ARG A 342 6.85 -29.87 7.53
C ARG A 342 5.40 -29.95 7.06
N LEU A 343 4.61 -28.91 7.29
CA LEU A 343 3.16 -28.90 7.06
C LEU A 343 2.72 -28.20 5.77
N VAL A 344 3.48 -27.20 5.28
CA VAL A 344 3.11 -26.40 4.09
C VAL A 344 3.61 -27.05 2.80
N GLY A 345 2.84 -26.96 1.72
CA GLY A 345 3.18 -27.50 0.40
C GLY A 345 3.18 -29.03 0.34
N ARG A 346 2.63 -29.70 1.37
CA ARG A 346 2.51 -31.16 1.44
C ARG A 346 1.07 -31.56 1.11
N GLU A 347 0.76 -31.64 -0.17
CA GLU A 347 -0.55 -32.13 -0.66
C GLU A 347 -0.82 -33.60 -0.25
N ASN A 348 0.21 -34.37 0.08
CA ASN A 348 0.12 -35.83 0.26
C ASN A 348 0.20 -36.34 1.70
N THR A 349 0.24 -35.50 2.72
CA THR A 349 0.24 -35.96 4.13
C THR A 349 -1.16 -35.90 4.71
N LEU A 350 -1.93 -36.94 4.41
CA LEU A 350 -3.29 -37.25 4.90
C LEU A 350 -4.33 -36.20 4.47
N ALA A 351 -5.23 -36.60 3.57
CA ALA A 351 -6.50 -35.90 3.35
C ALA A 351 -7.26 -35.89 4.67
N GLN A 352 -7.03 -34.87 5.48
CA GLN A 352 -7.94 -34.48 6.53
C GLN A 352 -8.95 -33.60 5.83
N ASP A 353 -10.18 -34.10 5.76
CA ASP A 353 -11.29 -33.31 5.28
C ASP A 353 -11.40 -32.08 6.17
N ALA A 354 -11.55 -30.91 5.55
CA ALA A 354 -11.88 -29.72 6.28
C ALA A 354 -13.18 -29.95 7.06
N GLY A 355 -13.31 -29.31 8.23
CA GLY A 355 -14.57 -29.31 8.96
C GLY A 355 -15.71 -28.71 8.13
N PRO A 356 -16.96 -28.74 8.64
CA PRO A 356 -18.12 -28.20 7.93
C PRO A 356 -17.97 -26.72 7.54
N ASP A 357 -17.12 -25.98 8.26
CA ASP A 357 -16.79 -24.57 8.01
C ASP A 357 -15.54 -24.37 7.12
N GLY A 358 -15.04 -25.41 6.45
CA GLY A 358 -13.86 -25.31 5.60
C GLY A 358 -12.53 -25.10 6.36
N ILE A 359 -12.55 -25.15 7.69
CA ILE A 359 -11.35 -25.03 8.54
C ILE A 359 -10.65 -26.39 8.63
N LEU A 360 -9.33 -26.37 8.45
CA LEU A 360 -8.47 -27.55 8.47
C LEU A 360 -7.34 -27.38 9.48
N VAL A 361 -7.09 -28.39 10.32
CA VAL A 361 -6.02 -28.36 11.33
C VAL A 361 -5.04 -29.51 11.12
N ARG A 362 -3.82 -29.23 10.64
CA ARG A 362 -2.75 -30.23 10.53
C ARG A 362 -1.79 -30.11 11.70
N ARG A 363 -1.47 -31.22 12.37
CA ARG A 363 -0.57 -31.23 13.53
C ARG A 363 0.74 -31.91 13.17
N ASP A 364 1.85 -31.40 13.68
CA ASP A 364 3.17 -32.02 13.56
C ASP A 364 3.73 -32.35 14.95
N PRO A 365 3.60 -33.61 15.41
CA PRO A 365 4.10 -34.02 16.73
C PRO A 365 5.60 -33.80 16.92
N GLU A 366 6.39 -33.79 15.84
CA GLU A 366 7.85 -33.67 15.91
C GLU A 366 8.29 -32.24 16.26
N SER A 367 7.67 -31.23 15.65
CA SER A 367 7.89 -29.83 16.03
C SER A 367 7.07 -29.40 17.26
N GLY A 368 6.00 -30.13 17.59
CA GLY A 368 5.02 -29.74 18.60
C GLY A 368 4.03 -28.67 18.13
N GLY A 369 4.17 -28.18 16.89
CA GLY A 369 3.30 -27.17 16.28
C GLY A 369 2.12 -27.75 15.51
N ASN A 370 1.24 -26.85 15.06
CA ASN A 370 0.18 -27.16 14.10
C ASN A 370 0.04 -26.03 13.08
N LEU A 371 -0.76 -26.30 12.05
CA LEU A 371 -1.19 -25.39 11.00
C LEU A 371 -2.71 -25.31 11.05
N ILE A 372 -3.25 -24.09 11.05
CA ILE A 372 -4.68 -23.83 10.97
C ILE A 372 -4.96 -23.13 9.65
N ALA A 373 -5.64 -23.83 8.75
CA ALA A 373 -6.05 -23.35 7.45
C ALA A 373 -7.53 -22.96 7.43
N TYR A 374 -7.85 -21.91 6.70
CA TYR A 374 -9.18 -21.30 6.63
C TYR A 374 -9.44 -20.72 5.22
N PRO A 375 -10.71 -20.63 4.78
CA PRO A 375 -11.05 -20.03 3.50
C PRO A 375 -10.66 -18.53 3.44
N SER A 376 -10.18 -18.08 2.29
CA SER A 376 -9.59 -16.74 2.10
C SER A 376 -10.57 -15.67 1.60
N GLY A 377 -11.83 -15.70 2.04
CA GLY A 377 -12.84 -14.75 1.56
C GLY A 377 -13.10 -14.91 0.06
N MET A 378 -12.71 -13.91 -0.74
CA MET A 378 -12.92 -13.91 -2.21
C MET A 378 -12.01 -14.89 -2.98
N GLY A 379 -11.13 -15.62 -2.29
CA GLY A 379 -10.27 -16.64 -2.91
C GLY A 379 -8.89 -16.09 -3.24
N ASP A 380 -8.44 -16.29 -4.48
CA ASP A 380 -7.07 -15.97 -4.90
C ASP A 380 -6.75 -14.48 -4.72
N GLY A 381 -5.58 -14.20 -4.17
CA GLY A 381 -5.21 -12.82 -3.85
C GLY A 381 -3.97 -12.67 -2.99
N THR A 382 -3.82 -11.49 -2.41
CA THR A 382 -2.78 -11.19 -1.40
C THR A 382 -3.43 -10.46 -0.25
N TYR A 383 -3.20 -10.93 0.97
CA TYR A 383 -3.93 -10.47 2.16
C TYR A 383 -2.95 -9.97 3.22
N PRO A 384 -3.18 -8.79 3.83
CA PRO A 384 -2.34 -8.28 4.90
C PRO A 384 -2.59 -9.03 6.20
N VAL A 385 -1.58 -9.05 7.06
CA VAL A 385 -1.74 -9.42 8.47
C VAL A 385 -1.44 -8.19 9.31
N TRP A 386 -2.31 -7.89 10.27
CA TRP A 386 -2.21 -6.77 11.18
C TRP A 386 -1.89 -7.25 12.59
N ILE A 387 -0.97 -6.58 13.27
CA ILE A 387 -0.61 -6.82 14.66
C ILE A 387 -1.37 -5.82 15.52
N GLY A 388 -2.15 -6.32 16.47
CA GLY A 388 -2.76 -5.52 17.51
C GLY A 388 -1.78 -5.29 18.66
N ARG A 389 -1.72 -4.06 19.18
CA ARG A 389 -0.94 -3.71 20.37
C ARG A 389 -1.81 -3.07 21.46
N ASP A 390 -1.51 -3.41 22.70
CA ASP A 390 -2.12 -2.76 23.87
C ASP A 390 -1.47 -1.40 24.18
N ALA A 391 -1.92 -0.75 25.26
CA ALA A 391 -1.39 0.56 25.69
C ALA A 391 0.06 0.52 26.17
N ASP A 392 0.57 -0.66 26.55
CA ASP A 392 1.97 -0.88 26.94
C ASP A 392 2.85 -1.19 25.71
N GLY A 393 2.23 -1.38 24.54
CA GLY A 393 2.90 -1.76 23.30
C GLY A 393 3.06 -3.28 23.12
N GLU A 394 2.47 -4.10 23.99
CA GLU A 394 2.54 -5.56 23.92
C GLU A 394 1.55 -6.11 22.87
N ILE A 395 1.90 -7.24 22.25
CA ILE A 395 1.08 -7.85 21.19
C ILE A 395 -0.19 -8.45 21.80
N THR A 396 -1.35 -8.07 21.28
CA THR A 396 -2.66 -8.61 21.68
C THR A 396 -3.16 -9.67 20.71
N CYS A 397 -2.95 -9.48 19.41
CA CYS A 397 -3.36 -10.44 18.39
C CYS A 397 -2.63 -10.24 17.06
N LEU A 398 -2.73 -11.25 16.18
CA LEU A 398 -2.46 -11.13 14.75
C LEU A 398 -3.76 -11.36 13.99
N VAL A 399 -4.11 -10.50 13.05
CA VAL A 399 -5.34 -10.59 12.23
C VAL A 399 -4.97 -10.65 10.76
N ALA A 400 -5.24 -11.78 10.11
CA ALA A 400 -5.26 -11.89 8.66
C ALA A 400 -6.58 -11.31 8.14
N ASP A 401 -6.51 -10.18 7.44
CA ASP A 401 -7.66 -9.44 6.92
C ASP A 401 -7.93 -9.85 5.48
N MET A 402 -9.10 -10.43 5.20
CA MET A 402 -9.46 -10.90 3.87
C MET A 402 -9.94 -9.76 2.96
N LEU A 403 -9.83 -8.51 3.43
CA LEU A 403 -10.16 -7.27 2.73
C LEU A 403 -11.63 -7.15 2.31
N ILE A 404 -12.51 -8.03 2.81
CA ILE A 404 -13.95 -8.00 2.52
C ILE A 404 -14.60 -6.71 3.01
N MET A 405 -14.12 -6.17 4.14
CA MET A 405 -14.65 -4.95 4.76
C MET A 405 -13.81 -3.70 4.48
N SER A 406 -12.84 -3.78 3.58
CA SER A 406 -11.84 -2.72 3.34
C SER A 406 -12.44 -1.43 2.76
N HIS A 407 -13.56 -1.55 2.05
CA HIS A 407 -14.26 -0.44 1.41
C HIS A 407 -15.59 -0.09 2.08
N GLN A 408 -15.94 -0.79 3.15
CA GLN A 408 -17.22 -0.68 3.79
C GLN A 408 -17.15 0.30 4.96
N GLU A 409 -18.23 1.04 5.15
CA GLU A 409 -18.38 1.95 6.27
C GLU A 409 -19.12 1.27 7.41
N LEU A 410 -18.67 1.52 8.64
CA LEU A 410 -19.37 1.06 9.84
C LEU A 410 -20.72 1.79 9.93
N LEU A 411 -21.80 1.02 10.04
CA LEU A 411 -23.12 1.58 10.28
C LEU A 411 -23.33 1.67 11.79
N ASN A 412 -23.73 2.85 12.25
CA ASN A 412 -24.22 3.00 13.61
C ASN A 412 -25.64 2.40 13.69
N ASP A 413 -25.94 1.77 14.83
CA ASP A 413 -27.28 1.25 15.13
C ASP A 413 -28.35 2.35 15.17
#